data_AF-A0A942Y5A4-F1
#
_entry.id   AF-A0A942Y5A4-F1
#
_cell.length_a   1.000
_cell.length_b   1.000
_cell.length_c   1.000
_cell.angle_alpha   90.00
_cell.angle_beta   90.00
_cell.angle_gamma   90.00
#
_symmetry.space_group_name_H-M   'P 1'
#
loop_
_entity.id
_entity.type
_entity.pdbx_description
1 polymer ?
#
loop_
_entity_poly.entity_id
_entity_poly.type
_entity_poly.pdbx_seq_one_letter_code
_entity_poly.pdbx_strand_id
1 'polypeptide(L)'
;MLPVQRQQQIITWLEKETTISVSELSKRLNVSEMTIYRDIKPLIEQNKIIKTSKGISYTRKPAMHSQNCTYCYKEANTRHSMQIITLEQTIEHTCCPHCGLLRYEDIKEEVSQIICKDFLSGITISAKVAYYLIGADFQMNCCRPQAIVFESYKQIEQFQKGFGGLVFTFEEAITQLKNRMKNPPSDHCSS
;
A
#
# COMPACT_ATOMS: atom_id res chain seq x y z
N MET A 1 14.93 -9.22 35.28
CA MET A 1 14.43 -8.44 34.13
C MET A 1 13.10 -7.82 34.49
N LEU A 2 12.91 -6.50 34.24
CA LEU A 2 11.66 -5.81 34.54
C LEU A 2 10.52 -6.27 33.60
N PRO A 3 9.23 -6.17 34.00
CA PRO A 3 8.10 -6.59 33.18
C PRO A 3 8.06 -5.92 31.79
N VAL A 4 8.33 -4.61 31.73
CA VAL A 4 8.36 -3.84 30.48
C VAL A 4 9.47 -4.34 29.54
N GLN A 5 10.63 -4.72 30.09
CA GLN A 5 11.73 -5.28 29.32
C GLN A 5 11.39 -6.67 28.76
N ARG A 6 10.72 -7.51 29.56
CA ARG A 6 10.24 -8.83 29.09
C ARG A 6 9.19 -8.69 28.00
N GLN A 7 8.25 -7.75 28.15
CA GLN A 7 7.24 -7.45 27.13
C GLN A 7 7.87 -7.06 25.79
N GLN A 8 8.86 -6.15 25.82
CA GLN A 8 9.56 -5.75 24.61
C GLN A 8 10.31 -6.92 23.97
N GLN A 9 10.96 -7.76 24.78
CA GLN A 9 11.68 -8.94 24.29
C GLN A 9 10.72 -9.96 23.63
N ILE A 10 9.54 -10.18 24.22
CA ILE A 10 8.50 -11.07 23.65
C ILE A 10 8.05 -10.55 22.29
N ILE A 11 7.83 -9.24 22.15
CA ILE A 11 7.48 -8.61 20.87
C ILE A 11 8.59 -8.85 19.83
N THR A 12 9.85 -8.55 20.17
CA THR A 12 10.99 -8.73 19.25
C THR A 12 11.13 -10.17 18.77
N TRP A 13 10.83 -11.16 19.61
CA TRP A 13 10.84 -12.56 19.18
C TRP A 13 9.65 -12.91 18.31
N LEU A 14 8.44 -12.45 18.65
CA LEU A 14 7.24 -12.70 17.84
C LEU A 14 7.29 -12.02 16.46
N GLU A 15 8.03 -10.93 16.32
CA GLU A 15 8.32 -10.29 15.03
C GLU A 15 9.20 -11.16 14.11
N LYS A 16 10.11 -11.96 14.70
CA LYS A 16 11.02 -12.85 13.97
C LYS A 16 10.46 -14.26 13.77
N GLU A 17 9.81 -14.78 14.81
CA GLU A 17 9.25 -16.11 14.90
C GLU A 17 7.73 -15.94 15.00
N THR A 18 7.07 -15.91 13.84
CA THR A 18 5.64 -15.60 13.63
C THR A 18 4.67 -16.17 14.68
N THR A 19 5.00 -17.27 15.37
CA THR A 19 4.23 -17.82 16.50
C THR A 19 5.16 -18.49 17.50
N ILE A 20 4.98 -18.20 18.80
CA ILE A 20 5.73 -18.81 19.90
C ILE A 20 4.74 -19.23 21.01
N SER A 21 4.92 -20.40 21.61
CA SER A 21 4.07 -20.87 22.71
C SER A 21 4.41 -20.20 24.06
N VAL A 22 3.47 -20.22 25.00
CA VAL A 22 3.69 -19.72 26.37
C VAL A 22 4.80 -20.52 27.08
N SER A 23 4.83 -21.83 26.87
CA SER A 23 5.84 -22.72 27.46
C SER A 23 7.25 -22.44 26.94
N GLU A 24 7.37 -22.06 25.66
CA GLU A 24 8.64 -21.67 25.05
C GLU A 24 9.11 -20.31 25.58
N LEU A 25 8.22 -19.30 25.66
CA LEU A 25 8.55 -18.00 26.26
C LEU A 25 8.95 -18.12 27.73
N SER A 26 8.27 -18.98 28.48
CA SER A 26 8.56 -19.31 29.88
C SER A 26 9.99 -19.84 30.03
N LYS A 27 10.40 -20.80 29.18
CA LYS A 27 11.77 -21.34 29.15
C LYS A 27 12.80 -20.28 28.78
N ARG A 28 12.55 -19.50 27.72
CA ARG A 28 13.50 -18.49 27.22
C ARG A 28 13.74 -17.34 28.19
N LEU A 29 12.70 -16.90 28.89
CA LEU A 29 12.79 -15.81 29.88
C LEU A 29 13.11 -16.31 31.29
N ASN A 30 13.14 -17.63 31.50
CA ASN A 30 13.33 -18.28 32.79
C ASN A 30 12.35 -17.75 33.86
N VAL A 31 11.05 -17.71 33.51
CA VAL A 31 9.96 -17.26 34.39
C VAL A 31 8.79 -18.24 34.33
N SER A 32 7.90 -18.21 35.33
CA SER A 32 6.71 -19.05 35.30
C SER A 32 5.78 -18.69 34.14
N GLU A 33 4.99 -19.66 33.66
CA GLU A 33 3.96 -19.40 32.65
C GLU A 33 2.95 -18.34 33.11
N MET A 34 2.63 -18.28 34.42
CA MET A 34 1.76 -17.25 34.99
C MET A 34 2.35 -15.84 34.88
N THR A 35 3.68 -15.72 34.91
CA THR A 35 4.38 -14.46 34.64
C THR A 35 4.24 -14.07 33.17
N ILE A 36 4.40 -15.03 32.26
CA ILE A 36 4.16 -14.80 30.83
C ILE A 36 2.71 -14.36 30.59
N TYR A 37 1.72 -15.05 31.16
CA TYR A 37 0.31 -14.66 31.07
C TYR A 37 0.06 -13.23 31.57
N ARG A 38 0.73 -12.82 32.65
CA ARG A 38 0.65 -11.45 33.19
C ARG A 38 1.32 -10.43 32.26
N ASP A 39 2.45 -10.78 31.67
CA ASP A 39 3.20 -9.89 30.78
C ASP A 39 2.51 -9.70 29.43
N ILE A 40 1.88 -10.75 28.88
CA ILE A 40 1.18 -10.71 27.58
C ILE A 40 -0.23 -10.12 27.69
N LYS A 41 -0.88 -10.16 28.85
CA LYS A 41 -2.22 -9.58 29.06
C LYS A 41 -2.34 -8.13 28.56
N PRO A 42 -1.47 -7.18 29.00
CA PRO A 42 -1.53 -5.82 28.48
C PRO A 42 -1.17 -5.71 26.99
N LEU A 43 -0.37 -6.63 26.45
CA LEU A 43 -0.04 -6.65 25.03
C LEU A 43 -1.21 -7.12 24.17
N ILE A 44 -2.03 -8.05 24.67
CA ILE A 44 -3.28 -8.49 24.05
C ILE A 44 -4.32 -7.37 24.13
N GLU A 45 -4.49 -6.74 25.29
CA GLU A 45 -5.41 -5.60 25.48
C GLU A 45 -5.05 -4.41 24.56
N GLN A 46 -3.77 -4.21 24.28
CA GLN A 46 -3.26 -3.19 23.34
C GLN A 46 -3.25 -3.65 21.87
N ASN A 47 -3.79 -4.84 21.54
CA ASN A 47 -3.79 -5.44 20.21
C ASN A 47 -2.39 -5.58 19.57
N LYS A 48 -1.32 -5.69 20.37
CA LYS A 48 0.05 -5.90 19.87
C LYS A 48 0.35 -7.36 19.54
N ILE A 49 -0.37 -8.29 20.17
CA ILE A 49 -0.25 -9.74 19.97
C ILE A 49 -1.64 -10.38 20.02
N ILE A 50 -1.81 -11.52 19.34
CA ILE A 50 -3.02 -12.35 19.40
C ILE A 50 -2.71 -13.72 19.99
N LYS A 51 -3.69 -14.29 20.70
CA LYS A 51 -3.65 -15.68 21.16
C LYS A 51 -4.23 -16.57 20.05
N THR A 52 -3.42 -17.51 19.55
CA THR A 52 -3.85 -18.51 18.56
C THR A 52 -3.95 -19.88 19.21
N SER A 53 -4.56 -20.85 18.53
CA SER A 53 -4.63 -22.24 19.01
C SER A 53 -3.24 -22.90 19.16
N LYS A 54 -2.21 -22.35 18.51
CA LYS A 54 -0.82 -22.85 18.53
C LYS A 54 0.12 -22.02 19.42
N GLY A 55 -0.35 -20.95 20.06
CA GLY A 55 0.49 -20.12 20.94
C GLY A 55 0.10 -18.65 20.93
N ILE A 56 1.11 -17.79 20.92
CA ILE A 56 1.00 -16.35 20.80
C ILE A 56 1.60 -15.97 19.45
N SER A 57 0.89 -15.17 18.69
CA SER A 57 1.38 -14.64 17.41
C SER A 57 1.41 -13.12 17.48
N TYR A 58 2.39 -12.51 16.79
CA TYR A 58 2.40 -11.06 16.66
C TYR A 58 1.15 -10.61 15.91
N THR A 59 0.46 -9.58 16.41
CA THR A 59 -0.57 -8.92 15.62
C THR A 59 0.17 -8.07 14.60
N ARG A 60 0.56 -8.67 13.46
CA ARG A 60 0.54 -7.88 12.23
C ARG A 60 -0.92 -7.48 12.13
N LYS A 61 -1.24 -6.21 12.37
CA LYS A 61 -2.53 -5.69 11.91
C LYS A 61 -2.65 -6.24 10.48
N PRO A 62 -3.66 -7.07 10.13
CA PRO A 62 -4.08 -7.02 8.74
C PRO A 62 -4.33 -5.53 8.56
N ALA A 63 -3.51 -4.86 7.75
CA ALA A 63 -3.57 -3.42 7.60
C ALA A 63 -5.05 -3.11 7.44
N MET A 64 -5.67 -2.53 8.47
CA MET A 64 -7.07 -2.13 8.39
C MET A 64 -7.10 -1.35 7.10
N HIS A 65 -7.88 -1.80 6.11
CA HIS A 65 -7.98 -1.16 4.82
C HIS A 65 -8.02 0.33 5.09
N SER A 66 -6.89 1.02 4.84
CA SER A 66 -6.85 2.43 5.09
C SER A 66 -7.86 2.95 4.08
N GLN A 67 -8.99 3.41 4.58
CA GLN A 67 -9.99 4.03 3.72
C GLN A 67 -9.40 5.26 3.04
N ASN A 68 -8.21 5.69 3.47
CA ASN A 68 -7.45 6.80 2.96
C ASN A 68 -6.23 6.33 2.17
N CYS A 69 -5.89 7.11 1.15
CA CYS A 69 -4.73 6.98 0.30
C CYS A 69 -3.46 7.21 1.11
N THR A 70 -2.47 6.33 0.98
CA THR A 70 -1.18 6.49 1.69
C THR A 70 -0.35 7.69 1.21
N TYR A 71 -0.68 8.25 0.03
CA TYR A 71 0.03 9.38 -0.56
C TYR A 71 -0.66 10.73 -0.31
N CYS A 72 -1.95 10.85 -0.65
CA CYS A 72 -2.68 12.13 -0.58
C CYS A 72 -3.77 12.18 0.51
N TYR A 73 -3.93 11.11 1.29
CA TYR A 73 -4.87 10.98 2.40
C TYR A 73 -6.37 11.13 2.07
N LYS A 74 -6.74 11.34 0.80
CA LYS A 74 -8.14 11.24 0.32
C LYS A 74 -8.64 9.80 0.38
N GLU A 75 -9.96 9.62 0.27
CA GLU A 75 -10.55 8.28 0.21
C GLU A 75 -9.91 7.42 -0.89
N ALA A 76 -9.45 6.21 -0.53
CA ALA A 76 -8.75 5.28 -1.39
C ALA A 76 -9.68 4.24 -2.04
N ASN A 77 -10.91 4.09 -1.57
CA ASN A 77 -11.87 3.13 -2.14
C ASN A 77 -12.55 3.67 -3.41
N THR A 78 -11.73 4.04 -4.40
CA THR A 78 -12.20 4.55 -5.69
C THR A 78 -12.15 3.46 -6.76
N ARG A 79 -12.87 3.67 -7.87
CA ARG A 79 -12.85 2.77 -9.03
C ARG A 79 -11.48 2.62 -9.69
N HIS A 80 -10.60 3.60 -9.52
CA HIS A 80 -9.25 3.67 -10.12
C HIS A 80 -8.14 3.53 -9.08
N SER A 81 -8.45 2.96 -7.91
CA SER A 81 -7.48 2.74 -6.85
C SER A 81 -6.38 1.75 -7.25
N MET A 82 -5.20 1.91 -6.64
CA MET A 82 -4.10 0.95 -6.76
C MET A 82 -3.74 0.39 -5.39
N GLN A 83 -3.10 -0.78 -5.41
CA GLN A 83 -2.55 -1.42 -4.23
C GLN A 83 -1.06 -1.70 -4.43
N ILE A 84 -0.26 -1.36 -3.43
CA ILE A 84 1.17 -1.67 -3.38
C ILE A 84 1.36 -2.68 -2.26
N ILE A 85 1.88 -3.85 -2.62
CA ILE A 85 2.22 -4.92 -1.69
C ILE A 85 3.72 -4.85 -1.45
N THR A 86 4.13 -4.62 -0.21
CA THR A 86 5.55 -4.54 0.16
C THR A 86 6.17 -5.93 0.33
N LEU A 87 7.50 -5.99 0.40
CA LEU A 87 8.26 -7.20 0.75
C LEU A 87 7.86 -7.75 2.14
N GLU A 88 7.42 -6.88 3.04
CA GLU A 88 6.90 -7.26 4.36
C GLU A 88 5.44 -7.73 4.33
N GLN A 89 4.83 -7.84 3.15
CA GLN A 89 3.41 -8.21 2.95
C GLN A 89 2.43 -7.21 3.57
N THR A 90 2.85 -5.94 3.73
CA THR A 90 1.92 -4.85 4.04
C THR A 90 1.26 -4.37 2.75
N ILE A 91 -0.02 -4.01 2.82
CA ILE A 91 -0.78 -3.50 1.69
C ILE A 91 -1.01 -2.02 1.90
N GLU A 92 -0.44 -1.20 1.00
CA GLU A 92 -0.75 0.20 0.89
C GLU A 92 -1.81 0.44 -0.18
N HIS A 93 -2.81 1.25 0.15
CA HIS A 93 -3.85 1.66 -0.78
C HIS A 93 -3.59 3.09 -1.27
N THR A 94 -3.72 3.32 -2.57
CA THR A 94 -3.69 4.66 -3.15
C THR A 94 -4.97 4.94 -3.93
N CYS A 95 -5.44 6.18 -3.88
CA CYS A 95 -6.73 6.55 -4.45
C CYS A 95 -6.75 6.61 -5.98
N CYS A 96 -5.60 6.66 -6.66
CA CYS A 96 -5.53 6.79 -8.12
C CYS A 96 -4.16 6.39 -8.67
N PRO A 97 -4.03 6.24 -10.00
CA PRO A 97 -2.74 5.91 -10.61
C PRO A 97 -1.66 6.95 -10.40
N HIS A 98 -2.03 8.23 -10.31
CA HIS A 98 -1.10 9.29 -9.95
C HIS A 98 -0.40 9.03 -8.60
N CYS A 99 -1.19 8.76 -7.55
CA CYS A 99 -0.66 8.51 -6.22
C CYS A 99 0.10 7.19 -6.15
N GLY A 100 -0.42 6.14 -6.79
CA GLY A 100 0.20 4.82 -6.80
C GLY A 100 1.56 4.79 -7.48
N LEU A 101 1.70 5.47 -8.62
CA LEU A 101 2.97 5.56 -9.35
C LEU A 101 4.02 6.39 -8.59
N LEU A 102 3.63 7.52 -8.00
CA LEU A 102 4.56 8.33 -7.19
C LEU A 102 4.97 7.60 -5.90
N ARG A 103 4.02 6.98 -5.21
CA ARG A 103 4.31 6.19 -4.01
C ARG A 103 5.20 5.00 -4.33
N TYR A 104 4.96 4.30 -5.43
CA TYR A 104 5.83 3.21 -5.88
C TYR A 104 7.27 3.69 -6.04
N GLU A 105 7.48 4.84 -6.69
CA GLU A 105 8.82 5.38 -6.89
C GLU A 105 9.52 5.72 -5.56
N ASP A 106 8.79 6.23 -4.57
CA ASP A 106 9.34 6.58 -3.25
C ASP A 106 9.84 5.35 -2.46
N ILE A 107 9.22 4.19 -2.65
CA ILE A 107 9.51 2.95 -1.89
C ILE A 107 9.85 1.76 -2.78
N LYS A 108 10.31 1.98 -4.01
CA LYS A 108 10.43 0.91 -5.03
C LYS A 108 11.25 -0.31 -4.58
N GLU A 109 12.26 -0.09 -3.74
CA GLU A 109 13.13 -1.15 -3.19
C GLU A 109 12.40 -2.03 -2.15
N GLU A 110 11.29 -1.55 -1.59
CA GLU A 110 10.44 -2.24 -0.62
C GLU A 110 9.21 -2.88 -1.28
N VAL A 111 8.99 -2.69 -2.58
CA VAL A 111 7.79 -3.18 -3.28
C VAL A 111 7.98 -4.60 -3.80
N SER A 112 7.10 -5.50 -3.36
CA SER A 112 6.96 -6.84 -3.92
C SER A 112 6.09 -6.81 -5.19
N GLN A 113 4.92 -6.19 -5.12
CA GLN A 113 3.96 -6.13 -6.22
C GLN A 113 3.20 -4.79 -6.22
N ILE A 114 2.75 -4.39 -7.40
CA ILE A 114 1.84 -3.26 -7.57
C ILE A 114 0.75 -3.64 -8.57
N ILE A 115 -0.50 -3.48 -8.14
CA ILE A 115 -1.68 -3.85 -8.92
C ILE A 115 -2.65 -2.68 -9.00
N CYS A 116 -3.41 -2.62 -10.08
CA CYS A 116 -4.39 -1.57 -10.35
C CYS A 116 -5.60 -2.15 -11.09
N LYS A 117 -6.61 -1.32 -11.29
CA LYS A 117 -7.79 -1.68 -12.08
C LYS A 117 -7.70 -1.07 -13.46
N ASP A 118 -7.99 -1.87 -14.49
CA ASP A 118 -8.26 -1.36 -15.83
C ASP A 118 -9.46 -0.41 -15.79
N PHE A 119 -9.32 0.76 -16.40
CA PHE A 119 -10.32 1.83 -16.28
C PHE A 119 -11.68 1.46 -16.86
N LEU A 120 -11.71 0.69 -17.96
CA LEU A 120 -12.94 0.33 -18.66
C LEU A 120 -13.61 -0.90 -18.03
N SER A 121 -12.87 -1.99 -17.90
CA SER A 121 -13.41 -3.27 -17.45
C SER A 121 -13.48 -3.40 -15.92
N GLY A 122 -12.67 -2.64 -15.18
CA GLY A 122 -12.53 -2.75 -13.73
C GLY A 122 -11.77 -3.98 -13.25
N ILE A 123 -11.21 -4.78 -14.17
CA ILE A 123 -10.42 -5.97 -13.85
C ILE A 123 -9.11 -5.56 -13.19
N THR A 124 -8.67 -6.33 -12.20
CA THR A 124 -7.37 -6.15 -11.55
C THR A 124 -6.24 -6.66 -12.44
N ILE A 125 -5.26 -5.80 -12.73
CA ILE A 125 -4.10 -6.09 -13.55
C ILE A 125 -2.81 -5.69 -12.82
N SER A 126 -1.67 -6.23 -13.29
CA SER A 126 -0.35 -5.74 -12.85
C SER A 126 -0.12 -4.34 -13.41
N ALA A 127 0.24 -3.39 -12.54
CA ALA A 127 0.49 -2.02 -12.94
C ALA A 127 1.71 -1.91 -13.88
N LYS A 128 2.72 -2.77 -13.68
CA LYS A 128 3.97 -2.73 -14.45
C LYS A 128 3.81 -3.02 -15.94
N VAL A 129 2.73 -3.69 -16.34
CA VAL A 129 2.45 -4.06 -17.74
C VAL A 129 1.28 -3.27 -18.34
N ALA A 130 0.69 -2.34 -17.57
CA ALA A 130 -0.41 -1.52 -18.02
C ALA A 130 0.06 -0.31 -18.83
N TYR A 131 -0.88 0.29 -19.56
CA TYR A 131 -0.69 1.55 -20.29
C TYR A 131 -1.35 2.71 -19.56
N TYR A 132 -0.71 3.87 -19.59
CA TYR A 132 -1.11 5.05 -18.84
C TYR A 132 -1.37 6.22 -19.78
N LEU A 133 -2.59 6.76 -19.76
CA LEU A 133 -2.94 7.98 -20.48
C LEU A 133 -2.82 9.18 -19.54
N ILE A 134 -1.94 10.13 -19.88
CA ILE A 134 -1.71 11.34 -19.08
C ILE A 134 -2.01 12.57 -19.93
N GLY A 135 -2.78 13.52 -19.36
CA GLY A 135 -3.16 14.76 -20.02
C GLY A 135 -4.35 14.63 -20.98
N ALA A 136 -5.16 13.59 -20.84
CA ALA A 136 -6.47 13.53 -21.49
C ALA A 136 -7.40 14.63 -20.93
N ASP A 137 -8.25 15.19 -21.78
CA ASP A 137 -9.37 16.06 -21.44
C ASP A 137 -10.55 15.24 -20.90
N PHE A 138 -10.29 14.58 -19.77
CA PHE A 138 -11.26 13.79 -19.02
C PHE A 138 -11.18 14.22 -17.57
N GLN A 139 -12.26 14.18 -16.79
CA GLN A 139 -12.20 14.59 -15.38
C GLN A 139 -12.47 13.41 -14.46
N MET A 140 -11.42 12.84 -13.88
CA MET A 140 -11.54 11.80 -12.85
C MET A 140 -11.87 12.33 -11.45
N ASN A 141 -11.89 13.67 -11.26
CA ASN A 141 -12.14 14.31 -9.96
C ASN A 141 -11.23 13.80 -8.83
N CYS A 142 -9.96 13.50 -9.14
CA CYS A 142 -8.98 12.98 -8.18
C CYS A 142 -7.72 13.88 -8.10
N CYS A 143 -6.51 13.30 -8.18
CA CYS A 143 -5.25 14.03 -8.17
C CYS A 143 -4.85 14.53 -9.57
N ARG A 144 -4.09 15.63 -9.62
CA ARG A 144 -3.53 16.20 -10.85
C ARG A 144 -1.99 16.19 -10.80
N PRO A 145 -1.30 15.96 -11.93
CA PRO A 145 -1.81 15.52 -13.23
C PRO A 145 -2.46 14.13 -13.18
N GLN A 146 -3.55 13.94 -13.91
CA GLN A 146 -4.25 12.67 -13.92
C GLN A 146 -3.55 11.62 -14.79
N ALA A 147 -3.64 10.37 -14.35
CA ALA A 147 -3.21 9.20 -15.10
C ALA A 147 -4.34 8.18 -15.13
N ILE A 148 -4.73 7.72 -16.32
CA ILE A 148 -5.81 6.75 -16.55
C ILE A 148 -5.17 5.44 -17.03
N VAL A 149 -5.56 4.32 -16.42
CA VAL A 149 -4.95 3.00 -16.64
C VAL A 149 -5.75 2.18 -17.63
N PHE A 150 -5.07 1.52 -18.56
CA PHE A 150 -5.66 0.57 -19.48
C PHE A 150 -4.82 -0.70 -19.57
N GLU A 151 -5.45 -1.86 -19.60
CA GLU A 151 -4.79 -3.12 -19.93
C GLU A 151 -4.50 -3.21 -21.44
N SER A 152 -5.47 -2.82 -22.26
CA SER A 152 -5.40 -2.97 -23.72
C SER A 152 -4.84 -1.71 -24.39
N TYR A 153 -3.75 -1.88 -25.14
CA TYR A 153 -3.20 -0.83 -25.99
C TYR A 153 -4.24 -0.30 -27.00
N LYS A 154 -5.07 -1.19 -27.57
CA LYS A 154 -6.13 -0.80 -28.50
C LYS A 154 -7.17 0.12 -27.84
N GLN A 155 -7.55 -0.16 -26.59
CA GLN A 155 -8.56 0.62 -25.87
C GLN A 155 -8.04 2.00 -25.47
N ILE A 156 -6.79 2.10 -25.01
CA ILE A 156 -6.19 3.39 -24.67
C ILE A 156 -6.03 4.27 -25.92
N GLU A 157 -5.67 3.71 -27.08
CA GLU A 157 -5.63 4.48 -28.34
C GLU A 157 -7.00 4.99 -28.76
N GLN A 158 -8.05 4.17 -28.61
CA GLN A 158 -9.43 4.59 -28.88
C GLN A 158 -9.87 5.71 -27.93
N PHE A 159 -9.54 5.61 -26.65
CA PHE A 159 -9.85 6.63 -25.67
C PHE A 159 -9.06 7.93 -25.94
N GLN A 160 -7.76 7.82 -26.26
CA GLN A 160 -6.89 8.94 -26.63
C GLN A 160 -7.42 9.70 -27.86
N LYS A 161 -7.97 9.00 -28.87
CA LYS A 161 -8.59 9.68 -30.02
C LYS A 161 -9.77 10.57 -29.65
N GLY A 162 -10.53 10.20 -28.62
CA GLY A 162 -11.69 10.97 -28.15
C GLY A 162 -11.34 12.07 -27.15
N PHE A 163 -10.38 11.81 -26.24
CA PHE A 163 -10.08 12.68 -25.10
C PHE A 163 -8.66 13.27 -25.14
N GLY A 164 -7.87 13.02 -26.17
CA GLY A 164 -6.48 13.48 -26.26
C GLY A 164 -5.56 12.85 -25.21
N GLY A 165 -4.47 13.55 -24.87
CA GLY A 165 -3.42 13.06 -23.98
C GLY A 165 -2.35 12.24 -24.67
N LEU A 166 -1.41 11.72 -23.88
CA LEU A 166 -0.28 10.91 -24.35
C LEU A 166 -0.23 9.58 -23.60
N VAL A 167 0.08 8.51 -24.33
CA VAL A 167 0.20 7.15 -23.82
C VAL A 167 1.62 6.88 -23.36
N PHE A 168 1.76 6.27 -22.19
CA PHE A 168 3.02 5.92 -21.55
C PHE A 168 2.99 4.50 -21.00
N THR A 169 4.14 3.86 -20.98
CA THR A 169 4.39 2.67 -20.17
C THR A 169 4.53 3.04 -18.69
N PHE A 170 4.65 2.04 -17.81
CA PHE A 170 4.77 2.24 -16.36
C PHE A 170 5.91 3.20 -15.95
N GLU A 171 7.14 2.93 -16.38
CA GLU A 171 8.32 3.75 -16.03
C GLU A 171 8.26 5.16 -16.65
N GLU A 172 7.76 5.25 -17.89
CA GLU A 172 7.55 6.53 -18.56
C GLU A 172 6.49 7.37 -17.84
N ALA A 173 5.40 6.75 -17.37
CA ALA A 173 4.35 7.42 -16.63
C ALA A 173 4.86 8.00 -15.31
N ILE A 174 5.66 7.25 -14.55
CA ILE A 174 6.31 7.75 -13.32
C ILE A 174 7.14 9.00 -13.65
N THR A 175 7.98 8.91 -14.67
CA THR A 175 8.84 10.01 -15.11
C THR A 175 8.02 11.24 -15.50
N GLN A 176 6.96 11.05 -16.28
CA GLN A 176 6.08 12.12 -16.74
C GLN A 176 5.30 12.79 -15.60
N LEU A 177 4.80 12.01 -14.65
CA LEU A 177 4.13 12.55 -13.46
C LEU A 177 5.09 13.39 -12.62
N LYS A 178 6.30 12.92 -12.35
CA LYS A 178 7.33 13.68 -11.62
C LYS A 178 7.68 14.98 -12.32
N ASN A 179 7.82 14.95 -13.64
CA ASN A 179 8.14 16.15 -14.43
C ASN A 179 7.02 17.18 -14.38
N ARG A 180 5.76 16.77 -14.56
CA ARG A 180 4.59 17.67 -14.50
C ARG A 180 4.26 18.15 -13.08
N MET A 181 4.62 17.38 -12.05
CA MET A 181 4.54 17.83 -10.66
C MET A 181 5.54 18.96 -10.36
N LYS A 182 6.73 18.91 -10.95
CA LYS A 182 7.77 19.95 -10.79
C LYS A 182 7.51 21.18 -11.67
N ASN A 183 7.08 20.94 -12.90
CA ASN A 183 6.78 21.95 -13.91
C ASN A 183 5.30 21.84 -14.26
N PRO A 184 4.38 22.31 -13.40
CA PRO A 184 2.98 22.35 -13.75
C PRO A 184 2.83 23.18 -15.03
N PRO A 185 2.02 22.74 -16.01
CA PRO A 185 1.76 23.56 -17.17
C PRO A 185 1.24 24.91 -16.67
N SER A 186 1.85 25.99 -17.15
CA SER A 186 1.30 27.32 -16.98
C SER A 186 -0.07 27.30 -17.63
N ASP A 187 -1.13 27.26 -16.83
CA ASP A 187 -2.48 27.47 -17.33
C ASP A 187 -2.45 28.82 -18.06
N HIS A 188 -2.46 28.77 -19.39
CA HIS A 188 -2.75 29.94 -20.21
C HIS A 188 -4.22 30.28 -19.95
N CYS A 189 -4.46 30.98 -18.84
CA CYS A 189 -5.49 32.01 -18.80
C CYS A 189 -5.06 33.07 -19.81
N SER A 190 -5.62 33.01 -21.01
CA SER A 190 -5.61 34.12 -21.95
C SER A 190 -6.98 34.17 -22.60
N SER A 191 -7.79 35.03 -21.98
CA SER A 191 -8.92 35.80 -22.54
C SER A 191 -10.19 35.05 -22.91
#